data_AF-A0A418Q0P2-F1
#
_entry.id   AF-A0A418Q0P2-F1
#
_cell.length_a   1.000
_cell.length_b   1.000
_cell.length_c   1.000
_cell.angle_alpha   90.00
_cell.angle_beta   90.00
_cell.angle_gamma   90.00
#
_symmetry.space_group_name_H-M   'P 1'
#
loop_
_entity.id
_entity.type
_entity.pdbx_description
1 polymer ?
#
loop_
_entity_poly.entity_id
_entity_poly.type
_entity_poly.pdbx_seq_one_letter_code
_entity_poly.pdbx_strand_id
1 'polypeptide(L)'
;MAVVNPSTGLSGVFGWDGGIGQIDSINGIVDNTWTITLSRAGTIDIRLSDGQFTIPGDVFTLYIDGVLVPWTTTYYWGSDNFNGVLEDFLLSAGTHTVTAFVSGPNAYGTITEFAISAVTYVNAPPSAPADGDGSAGATVYEDHPVGTPIGLDANSTDPDAGDTVSYCLGFDVRGNPILDNGQFAIDPSTGVVTLSAALDYESAASHVLRIYATDGEGASSFTDFNITVLDAIEGTPGNDMLLGTPNSDYMYGYGGHDLLRGNAGNDQLNGGDGDDFLSGGLGDDVIDGGAGSDRAAFYTDATAGVTVDLNIVGPQATGQGNDTLAGIENVSGTPYADTLIGDGNDNQLWGSVSALGDGTPTGLNNDTLDGGGGNDLLTVGTGAHLLTGGTGTDTVSFTENGAAEPGVTVSLELEGAAQVTGAGSWTLNGIENLSGGTNNDNLTGDGNANVLAGDAGDDTLSGKGGNDTLYGDGQISVDSHGLGYSGPITTTADTGAGGNDTLEGGLGDDQLHGGGGSDTATYANAAGVVQAFLDDGGYGEAYGADGYDELHDIENLTGGAFNDILYGNSVDNFISGGDGHDDVRGGA
;
A
#
# COMPACT_ATOMS: atom_id res chain seq x y z
N MET A 1 -38.13 56.74 -5.39
CA MET A 1 -39.53 57.07 -5.77
C MET A 1 -39.54 57.80 -7.10
N ALA A 2 -40.03 57.16 -8.17
CA ALA A 2 -40.19 57.77 -9.48
C ALA A 2 -41.66 58.15 -9.69
N VAL A 3 -41.92 59.41 -10.03
CA VAL A 3 -43.27 59.95 -10.26
C VAL A 3 -43.45 60.14 -11.77
N VAL A 4 -44.48 59.52 -12.36
CA VAL A 4 -44.79 59.66 -13.78
C VAL A 4 -46.16 60.32 -13.94
N ASN A 5 -46.19 61.49 -14.60
CA ASN A 5 -47.42 62.20 -14.92
C ASN A 5 -47.88 61.85 -16.36
N PRO A 6 -49.08 61.27 -16.56
CA PRO A 6 -49.55 60.82 -17.86
C PRO A 6 -49.83 61.95 -18.87
N SER A 7 -49.90 63.22 -18.44
CA SER A 7 -50.20 64.35 -19.33
C SER A 7 -48.97 65.02 -19.96
N THR A 8 -47.76 64.78 -19.43
CA THR A 8 -46.55 65.52 -19.84
C THR A 8 -45.36 64.66 -20.25
N GLY A 9 -45.43 63.33 -20.08
CA GLY A 9 -44.37 62.42 -20.54
C GLY A 9 -42.98 62.70 -19.95
N LEU A 10 -42.89 63.37 -18.79
CA LEU A 10 -41.62 63.73 -18.18
C LEU A 10 -41.06 62.58 -17.35
N SER A 11 -39.79 62.21 -17.62
CA SER A 11 -38.98 61.33 -16.79
C SER A 11 -38.51 62.09 -15.53
N GLY A 12 -38.93 61.60 -14.37
CA GLY A 12 -38.49 62.11 -13.06
C GLY A 12 -37.27 61.36 -12.55
N VAL A 13 -36.37 62.11 -11.89
CA VAL A 13 -35.05 61.68 -11.37
C VAL A 13 -35.14 60.48 -10.43
N PHE A 14 -34.28 59.49 -10.66
CA PHE A 14 -34.09 58.27 -9.87
C PHE A 14 -33.51 58.59 -8.49
N GLY A 15 -34.38 58.83 -7.51
CA GLY A 15 -34.01 58.96 -6.11
C GLY A 15 -33.66 57.60 -5.50
N TRP A 16 -32.35 57.42 -5.28
CA TRP A 16 -31.70 56.30 -4.60
C TRP A 16 -32.14 56.25 -3.13
N ASP A 17 -32.85 55.19 -2.74
CA ASP A 17 -33.02 54.80 -1.34
C ASP A 17 -32.51 53.38 -1.16
N GLY A 18 -31.17 53.25 -1.20
CA GLY A 18 -30.41 52.15 -0.59
C GLY A 18 -30.63 50.71 -1.06
N GLY A 19 -31.62 50.40 -1.90
CA GLY A 19 -31.89 49.07 -2.45
C GLY A 19 -31.32 48.89 -3.85
N ILE A 20 -30.66 47.77 -4.09
CA ILE A 20 -29.88 47.41 -5.29
C ILE A 20 -30.72 47.04 -6.53
N GLY A 21 -32.04 47.22 -6.51
CA GLY A 21 -32.90 47.02 -7.69
C GLY A 21 -32.91 48.24 -8.62
N GLN A 22 -32.43 48.10 -9.85
CA GLN A 22 -32.43 49.18 -10.84
C GLN A 22 -33.70 49.09 -11.72
N ILE A 23 -34.65 50.01 -11.51
CA ILE A 23 -35.64 50.34 -12.55
C ILE A 23 -34.86 51.02 -13.67
N ASP A 24 -34.71 50.36 -14.82
CA ASP A 24 -33.94 50.92 -15.93
C ASP A 24 -34.72 52.05 -16.62
N SER A 25 -36.05 51.89 -16.74
CA SER A 25 -36.93 52.95 -17.23
C SER A 25 -38.39 52.71 -16.85
N ILE A 26 -39.16 53.80 -16.75
CA ILE A 26 -40.63 53.79 -16.73
C ILE A 26 -41.09 54.72 -17.84
N ASN A 27 -41.87 54.19 -18.78
CA ASN A 27 -42.42 54.98 -19.88
C ASN A 27 -43.96 54.94 -19.82
N GLY A 28 -44.60 56.11 -19.87
CA GLY A 28 -46.04 56.23 -20.05
C GLY A 28 -46.38 56.19 -21.55
N ILE A 29 -47.26 55.28 -21.97
CA ILE A 29 -47.50 54.99 -23.40
C ILE A 29 -48.96 55.26 -23.82
N VAL A 30 -49.67 56.17 -23.12
CA VAL A 30 -51.08 56.57 -23.37
C VAL A 30 -52.10 55.60 -22.70
N ASP A 31 -53.28 56.10 -22.33
CA ASP A 31 -54.42 55.35 -21.77
C ASP A 31 -54.12 54.47 -20.54
N ASN A 32 -53.61 55.08 -19.46
CA ASN A 32 -53.39 54.44 -18.15
C ASN A 32 -52.52 53.16 -18.20
N THR A 33 -51.59 53.08 -19.18
CA THR A 33 -50.64 51.98 -19.34
C THR A 33 -49.19 52.47 -19.23
N TRP A 34 -48.39 51.74 -18.46
CA TRP A 34 -46.97 51.98 -18.22
C TRP A 34 -46.16 50.74 -18.55
N THR A 35 -44.94 50.92 -19.08
CA THR A 35 -43.95 49.84 -19.17
C THR A 35 -42.88 50.03 -18.11
N ILE A 36 -42.57 48.97 -17.39
CA ILE A 36 -41.47 48.90 -16.42
C ILE A 36 -40.43 47.96 -16.99
N THR A 37 -39.18 48.42 -17.12
CA THR A 37 -38.06 47.54 -17.48
C THR A 37 -37.19 47.33 -16.26
N LEU A 38 -36.96 46.06 -15.93
CA LEU A 38 -36.09 45.62 -14.85
C LEU A 38 -34.88 44.89 -15.42
N SER A 39 -33.68 45.30 -15.01
CA SER A 39 -32.43 44.61 -15.36
C SER A 39 -32.27 43.28 -14.61
N ARG A 40 -32.89 43.14 -13.44
CA ARG A 40 -32.93 41.93 -12.61
C ARG A 40 -34.34 41.70 -12.06
N ALA A 41 -34.69 40.47 -11.72
CA ALA A 41 -35.97 40.18 -11.07
C ALA A 41 -36.05 40.88 -9.70
N GLY A 42 -37.25 41.26 -9.27
CA GLY A 42 -37.42 41.96 -8.00
C GLY A 42 -38.87 42.19 -7.61
N THR A 43 -39.09 42.47 -6.34
CA THR A 43 -40.37 42.90 -5.81
C THR A 43 -40.54 44.40 -6.02
N ILE A 44 -41.71 44.80 -6.52
CA ILE A 44 -42.04 46.21 -6.76
C ILE A 44 -43.22 46.65 -5.89
N ASP A 45 -43.11 47.86 -5.35
CA ASP A 45 -44.21 48.54 -4.65
C ASP A 45 -44.86 49.55 -5.59
N ILE A 46 -46.15 49.36 -5.85
CA ILE A 46 -46.95 50.27 -6.67
C ILE A 46 -47.79 51.16 -5.75
N ARG A 47 -47.54 52.47 -5.81
CA ARG A 47 -48.32 53.47 -5.08
C ARG A 47 -49.13 54.32 -6.05
N LEU A 48 -50.39 54.51 -5.68
CA LEU A 48 -51.31 55.39 -6.39
C LEU A 48 -51.67 56.52 -5.44
N SER A 49 -51.35 57.75 -5.84
CA SER A 49 -51.69 58.98 -5.10
C SER A 49 -52.43 59.96 -5.99
N ASP A 50 -53.29 60.78 -5.37
CA ASP A 50 -53.94 61.95 -5.98
C ASP A 50 -54.76 61.68 -7.26
N GLY A 51 -55.64 60.68 -7.21
CA GLY A 51 -56.81 60.62 -8.11
C GLY A 51 -57.99 61.41 -7.52
N GLN A 52 -58.53 62.40 -8.23
CA GLN A 52 -59.84 62.98 -7.89
C GLN A 52 -60.95 61.98 -8.24
N PHE A 53 -61.53 61.34 -7.23
CA PHE A 53 -62.71 60.51 -7.41
C PHE A 53 -63.96 61.32 -7.06
N THR A 54 -64.81 61.54 -8.05
CA THR A 54 -65.95 62.46 -7.89
C THR A 54 -67.16 61.83 -7.19
N ILE A 55 -67.25 60.50 -7.04
CA ILE A 55 -68.46 59.84 -6.51
C ILE A 55 -68.15 58.52 -5.74
N PRO A 56 -68.84 58.22 -4.62
CA PRO A 56 -68.77 56.91 -3.98
C PRO A 56 -69.31 55.77 -4.86
N GLY A 57 -68.53 54.71 -5.07
CA GLY A 57 -68.96 53.48 -5.76
C GLY A 57 -68.12 53.04 -6.97
N ASP A 58 -67.11 53.81 -7.37
CA ASP A 58 -66.15 53.41 -8.40
C ASP A 58 -65.15 52.37 -7.86
N VAL A 59 -64.76 51.41 -8.70
CA VAL A 59 -63.80 50.33 -8.42
C VAL A 59 -62.59 50.49 -9.33
N PHE A 60 -61.40 50.47 -8.74
CA PHE A 60 -60.16 50.48 -9.49
C PHE A 60 -59.58 49.06 -9.60
N THR A 61 -59.13 48.69 -10.79
CA THR A 61 -58.53 47.39 -11.11
C THR A 61 -57.17 47.57 -11.77
N LEU A 62 -56.21 46.75 -11.34
CA LEU A 62 -54.83 46.77 -11.83
C LEU A 62 -54.54 45.48 -12.60
N TYR A 63 -53.89 45.61 -13.75
CA TYR A 63 -53.38 44.50 -14.54
C TYR A 63 -51.87 44.62 -14.70
N ILE A 64 -51.18 43.50 -14.55
CA ILE A 64 -49.75 43.37 -14.85
C ILE A 64 -49.62 42.26 -15.89
N ASP A 65 -49.02 42.59 -17.04
CA ASP A 65 -48.95 41.73 -18.24
C ASP A 65 -50.31 41.12 -18.63
N GLY A 66 -51.38 41.89 -18.43
CA GLY A 66 -52.75 41.48 -18.73
C GLY A 66 -53.41 40.57 -17.68
N VAL A 67 -52.75 40.28 -16.55
CA VAL A 67 -53.29 39.50 -15.44
C VAL A 67 -53.85 40.42 -14.35
N LEU A 68 -55.09 40.20 -13.93
CA LEU A 68 -55.74 40.98 -12.87
C LEU A 68 -55.03 40.75 -11.53
N VAL A 69 -54.61 41.83 -10.89
CA VAL A 69 -53.97 41.80 -9.57
C VAL A 69 -55.06 41.96 -8.48
N PRO A 70 -55.25 40.98 -7.58
CA PRO A 70 -56.22 41.10 -6.50
C PRO A 70 -55.82 42.21 -5.53
N TRP A 71 -56.75 43.12 -5.21
CA TRP A 71 -56.48 44.30 -4.39
C TRP A 71 -57.52 44.45 -3.27
N THR A 72 -57.08 44.95 -2.10
CA THR A 72 -57.97 45.31 -0.99
C THR A 72 -57.80 46.79 -0.67
N THR A 73 -58.90 47.55 -0.72
CA THR A 73 -58.91 48.99 -0.44
C THR A 73 -59.61 49.30 0.88
N THR A 74 -59.13 50.33 1.58
CA THR A 74 -59.86 50.96 2.70
C THR A 74 -60.18 52.40 2.32
N TYR A 75 -61.47 52.74 2.25
CA TYR A 75 -61.93 54.10 1.96
C TYR A 75 -62.15 54.89 3.25
N TYR A 76 -61.52 56.06 3.40
CA TYR A 76 -61.82 56.99 4.49
C TYR A 76 -62.78 58.08 4.00
N TRP A 77 -63.89 58.26 4.73
CA TRP A 77 -64.91 59.25 4.44
C TRP A 77 -64.33 60.68 4.59
N GLY A 78 -64.35 61.47 3.51
CA GLY A 78 -64.28 62.95 3.60
C GLY A 78 -63.10 63.69 2.94
N SER A 79 -62.29 63.07 2.07
CA SER A 79 -61.28 63.78 1.27
C SER A 79 -61.31 63.33 -0.19
N ASP A 80 -61.22 64.28 -1.13
CA ASP A 80 -61.26 64.06 -2.59
C ASP A 80 -60.03 63.33 -3.17
N ASN A 81 -59.16 62.75 -2.34
CA ASN A 81 -57.93 62.10 -2.77
C ASN A 81 -57.93 60.62 -2.38
N PHE A 82 -57.63 59.75 -3.35
CA PHE A 82 -57.39 58.34 -3.15
C PHE A 82 -55.91 58.06 -2.89
N ASN A 83 -55.61 57.30 -1.83
CA ASN A 83 -54.28 56.74 -1.59
C ASN A 83 -54.41 55.23 -1.40
N GLY A 84 -53.79 54.48 -2.31
CA GLY A 84 -53.72 53.02 -2.24
C GLY A 84 -52.30 52.55 -2.49
N VAL A 85 -51.86 51.60 -1.69
CA VAL A 85 -50.54 50.98 -1.80
C VAL A 85 -50.74 49.51 -2.13
N LEU A 86 -50.01 49.03 -3.14
CA LEU A 86 -49.81 47.61 -3.41
C LEU A 86 -48.34 47.32 -3.08
N GLU A 87 -48.11 46.46 -2.08
CA GLU A 87 -46.76 46.13 -1.61
C GLU A 87 -46.33 44.76 -2.16
N ASP A 88 -45.04 44.62 -2.45
CA ASP A 88 -44.32 43.36 -2.69
C ASP A 88 -44.78 42.51 -3.90
N PHE A 89 -45.02 43.12 -5.06
CA PHE A 89 -45.34 42.35 -6.28
C PHE A 89 -44.07 41.87 -7.00
N LEU A 90 -43.87 40.55 -7.12
CA LEU A 90 -42.69 39.96 -7.77
C LEU A 90 -42.78 40.05 -9.30
N LEU A 91 -41.75 40.60 -9.93
CA LEU A 91 -41.55 40.63 -11.38
C LEU A 91 -40.24 39.96 -11.77
N SER A 92 -40.22 39.29 -12.91
CA SER A 92 -38.99 38.76 -13.53
C SER A 92 -38.13 39.88 -14.12
N ALA A 93 -36.89 39.58 -14.51
CA ALA A 93 -36.11 40.49 -15.35
C ALA A 93 -36.80 40.65 -16.72
N GLY A 94 -36.76 41.85 -17.31
CA GLY A 94 -37.39 42.15 -18.58
C GLY A 94 -38.36 43.33 -18.53
N THR A 95 -39.16 43.48 -19.59
CA THR A 95 -40.14 44.57 -19.72
C THR A 95 -41.54 44.06 -19.42
N HIS A 96 -42.16 44.67 -18.41
CA HIS A 96 -43.50 44.37 -17.94
C HIS A 96 -44.45 45.52 -18.26
N THR A 97 -45.69 45.20 -18.63
CA THR A 97 -46.75 46.19 -18.91
C THR A 97 -47.72 46.26 -17.74
N VAL A 98 -47.91 47.45 -17.18
CA VAL A 98 -48.85 47.71 -16.09
C VAL A 98 -49.98 48.59 -16.61
N THR A 99 -51.23 48.13 -16.47
CA THR A 99 -52.41 48.87 -16.91
C THR A 99 -53.41 49.02 -15.77
N ALA A 100 -53.93 50.23 -15.58
CA ALA A 100 -54.94 50.53 -14.56
C ALA A 100 -56.27 50.96 -15.18
N PHE A 101 -57.38 50.44 -14.64
CA PHE A 101 -58.74 50.83 -15.03
C PHE A 101 -59.56 51.31 -13.84
N VAL A 102 -60.46 52.26 -14.10
CA VAL A 102 -61.51 52.68 -13.16
C VAL A 102 -62.86 52.28 -13.76
N SER A 103 -63.69 51.55 -13.00
CA SER A 103 -64.99 51.06 -13.44
C SER A 103 -66.08 51.45 -12.44
N GLY A 104 -67.22 51.95 -12.93
CA GLY A 104 -68.31 52.42 -12.07
C GLY A 104 -69.38 53.19 -12.85
N PRO A 105 -70.52 53.54 -12.21
CA PRO A 105 -71.70 54.07 -12.88
C PRO A 105 -71.49 55.42 -13.58
N ASN A 106 -70.37 56.13 -13.34
CA ASN A 106 -69.94 57.32 -14.08
C ASN A 106 -68.41 57.37 -14.24
N ALA A 107 -67.82 56.35 -14.88
CA ALA A 107 -66.37 56.24 -15.09
C ALA A 107 -65.78 57.37 -15.97
N TYR A 108 -65.50 58.52 -15.38
CA TYR A 108 -64.76 59.65 -16.00
C TYR A 108 -63.53 60.07 -15.18
N GLY A 109 -63.07 59.24 -14.25
CA GLY A 109 -61.86 59.51 -13.47
C GLY A 109 -60.60 59.41 -14.33
N THR A 110 -59.84 60.50 -14.43
CA THR A 110 -58.46 60.49 -14.95
C THR A 110 -57.50 60.18 -13.81
N ILE A 111 -56.66 59.15 -13.97
CA ILE A 111 -55.53 58.91 -13.06
C ILE A 111 -54.48 59.99 -13.36
N THR A 112 -54.21 60.86 -12.39
CA THR A 112 -53.36 62.04 -12.58
C THR A 112 -51.91 61.83 -12.16
N GLU A 113 -51.62 60.83 -11.34
CA GLU A 113 -50.27 60.50 -10.88
C GLU A 113 -50.12 58.99 -10.62
N PHE A 114 -49.02 58.41 -11.08
CA PHE A 114 -48.62 57.03 -10.81
C PHE A 114 -47.19 57.04 -10.29
N ALA A 115 -46.95 56.44 -9.12
CA ALA A 115 -45.64 56.41 -8.49
C ALA A 115 -45.22 54.97 -8.15
N ILE A 116 -44.06 54.56 -8.65
CA ILE A 116 -43.40 53.33 -8.17
C ILE A 116 -42.44 53.75 -7.07
N SER A 117 -42.64 53.20 -5.88
CA SER A 117 -41.97 53.69 -4.68
C SER A 117 -40.67 52.94 -4.38
N ALA A 118 -40.62 51.62 -4.63
CA ALA A 118 -39.45 50.79 -4.36
C ALA A 118 -39.36 49.59 -5.32
N VAL A 119 -38.12 49.20 -5.65
CA VAL A 119 -37.78 47.88 -6.20
C VAL A 119 -36.74 47.28 -5.28
N THR A 120 -37.08 46.17 -4.68
CA THR A 120 -36.13 45.36 -3.93
C THR A 120 -35.67 44.22 -4.82
N TYR A 121 -34.39 44.29 -5.20
CA TYR A 121 -33.70 43.14 -5.80
C TYR A 121 -33.74 41.99 -4.78
N VAL A 122 -34.19 40.81 -5.23
CA VAL A 122 -34.11 39.59 -4.43
C VAL A 122 -32.90 38.84 -4.96
N ASN A 123 -31.76 39.03 -4.31
CA ASN A 123 -30.58 38.22 -4.60
C ASN A 123 -30.90 36.77 -4.28
N ALA A 124 -30.96 35.91 -5.28
CA ALA A 124 -31.22 34.50 -5.08
C ALA A 124 -29.86 33.82 -4.82
N PRO A 125 -29.70 33.09 -3.72
CA PRO A 125 -28.43 32.43 -3.47
C PRO A 125 -28.12 31.39 -4.55
N PRO A 126 -26.84 31.06 -4.77
CA PRO A 126 -26.44 29.94 -5.61
C PRO A 126 -27.13 28.64 -5.21
N SER A 127 -27.24 27.68 -6.12
CA SER A 127 -27.68 26.33 -5.78
C SER A 127 -26.80 25.74 -4.68
N ALA A 128 -27.36 24.90 -3.81
CA ALA A 128 -26.54 24.21 -2.81
C ALA A 128 -25.38 23.46 -3.52
N PRO A 129 -24.13 23.54 -3.02
CA PRO A 129 -23.01 22.83 -3.61
C PRO A 129 -23.31 21.34 -3.75
N ALA A 130 -22.97 20.76 -4.90
CA ALA A 130 -23.02 19.33 -5.16
C ALA A 130 -21.66 18.86 -5.68
N ASP A 131 -21.28 17.63 -5.36
CA ASP A 131 -20.05 17.05 -5.91
C ASP A 131 -20.17 16.86 -7.42
N GLY A 132 -19.06 16.98 -8.15
CA GLY A 132 -19.01 16.89 -9.61
C GLY A 132 -19.46 15.52 -10.14
N ASP A 133 -19.32 14.47 -9.34
CA ASP A 133 -19.75 13.10 -9.65
C ASP A 133 -21.17 12.77 -9.09
N GLY A 134 -21.76 13.66 -8.29
CA GLY A 134 -23.05 13.47 -7.63
C GLY A 134 -23.01 12.71 -6.29
N SER A 135 -21.83 12.40 -5.76
CA SER A 135 -21.63 11.77 -4.45
C SER A 135 -21.97 12.71 -3.29
N ALA A 136 -22.20 12.13 -2.10
CA ALA A 136 -22.51 12.87 -0.88
C ALA A 136 -21.25 13.32 -0.09
N GLY A 137 -20.06 13.16 -0.69
CA GLY A 137 -18.76 13.41 -0.10
C GLY A 137 -17.70 12.49 -0.72
N ALA A 138 -16.54 12.39 -0.08
CA ALA A 138 -15.39 11.63 -0.56
C ALA A 138 -14.92 10.58 0.46
N THR A 139 -14.11 9.63 -0.03
CA THR A 139 -13.44 8.63 0.79
C THR A 139 -11.94 8.75 0.54
N VAL A 140 -11.16 8.79 1.61
CA VAL A 140 -9.72 9.07 1.57
C VAL A 140 -9.02 8.21 2.63
N TYR A 141 -7.89 7.59 2.30
CA TYR A 141 -7.07 6.89 3.29
C TYR A 141 -6.30 7.90 4.15
N GLU A 142 -5.95 7.54 5.37
CA GLU A 142 -5.31 8.50 6.27
C GLU A 142 -3.92 8.96 5.83
N ASP A 143 -3.24 8.13 5.03
CA ASP A 143 -1.92 8.37 4.42
C ASP A 143 -1.98 9.24 3.14
N HIS A 144 -3.18 9.70 2.74
CA HIS A 144 -3.36 10.47 1.51
C HIS A 144 -2.43 11.69 1.45
N PRO A 145 -1.71 11.95 0.34
CA PRO A 145 -0.67 12.97 0.33
C PRO A 145 -1.19 14.40 0.54
N VAL A 146 -0.57 15.12 1.48
CA VAL A 146 -0.87 16.54 1.75
C VAL A 146 -0.63 17.38 0.49
N GLY A 147 -1.61 18.22 0.16
CA GLY A 147 -1.62 19.12 -0.99
C GLY A 147 -2.30 18.57 -2.23
N THR A 148 -2.82 17.33 -2.20
CA THR A 148 -3.49 16.70 -3.34
C THR A 148 -5.02 16.72 -3.22
N PRO A 149 -5.76 16.74 -4.35
CA PRO A 149 -7.22 16.66 -4.33
C PRO A 149 -7.73 15.36 -3.70
N ILE A 150 -8.83 15.42 -2.95
CA ILE A 150 -9.44 14.24 -2.29
C ILE A 150 -10.59 13.63 -3.10
N GLY A 151 -10.80 14.10 -4.33
CA GLY A 151 -11.91 13.65 -5.18
C GLY A 151 -13.27 14.26 -4.86
N LEU A 152 -13.31 15.38 -4.14
CA LEU A 152 -14.51 16.20 -3.90
C LEU A 152 -14.39 17.53 -4.66
N ASP A 153 -15.26 17.73 -5.65
CA ASP A 153 -15.31 18.93 -6.48
C ASP A 153 -16.66 19.65 -6.32
N ALA A 154 -16.70 20.64 -5.43
CA ALA A 154 -17.94 21.35 -5.12
C ALA A 154 -18.38 22.26 -6.28
N ASN A 155 -19.55 21.98 -6.83
CA ASN A 155 -20.13 22.70 -7.95
C ASN A 155 -21.48 23.33 -7.58
N SER A 156 -21.68 24.57 -8.00
CA SER A 156 -22.92 25.33 -7.79
C SER A 156 -23.18 26.24 -8.98
N THR A 157 -24.46 26.54 -9.24
CA THR A 157 -24.89 27.48 -10.27
C THR A 157 -25.72 28.59 -9.66
N ASP A 158 -25.48 29.80 -10.12
CA ASP A 158 -26.25 30.95 -9.70
C ASP A 158 -27.43 31.22 -10.67
N PRO A 159 -28.66 31.39 -10.16
CA PRO A 159 -29.80 31.77 -11.00
C PRO A 159 -29.74 33.24 -11.50
N ASP A 160 -28.98 34.10 -10.85
CA ASP A 160 -28.77 35.50 -11.22
C ASP A 160 -27.68 35.61 -12.32
N ALA A 161 -28.11 36.09 -13.48
CA ALA A 161 -27.28 36.05 -14.68
C ALA A 161 -26.08 37.01 -14.61
N GLY A 162 -24.87 36.45 -14.63
CA GLY A 162 -23.61 37.20 -14.67
C GLY A 162 -22.76 37.06 -13.40
N ASP A 163 -23.30 36.42 -12.37
CA ASP A 163 -22.60 36.27 -11.10
C ASP A 163 -21.64 35.08 -11.14
N THR A 164 -20.50 35.25 -10.47
CA THR A 164 -19.52 34.17 -10.28
C THR A 164 -19.71 33.58 -8.90
N VAL A 165 -19.70 32.25 -8.80
CA VAL A 165 -19.75 31.57 -7.50
C VAL A 165 -18.34 31.40 -6.95
N SER A 166 -18.16 31.71 -5.66
CA SER A 166 -16.95 31.40 -4.93
C SER A 166 -17.23 30.42 -3.79
N TYR A 167 -16.24 29.59 -3.48
CA TYR A 167 -16.35 28.53 -2.48
C TYR A 167 -15.47 28.80 -1.26
N CYS A 168 -15.98 28.43 -0.08
CA CYS A 168 -15.17 28.38 1.13
C CYS A 168 -15.67 27.32 2.11
N LEU A 169 -14.77 26.83 2.96
CA LEU A 169 -15.14 26.00 4.11
C LEU A 169 -15.79 26.86 5.20
N GLY A 170 -16.79 26.32 5.90
CA GLY A 170 -17.57 27.04 6.90
C GLY A 170 -16.78 27.51 8.12
N PHE A 171 -17.26 28.57 8.80
CA PHE A 171 -16.75 29.07 10.08
C PHE A 171 -17.84 29.10 11.17
N ASP A 172 -17.49 28.69 12.41
CA ASP A 172 -18.37 28.69 13.58
C ASP A 172 -18.70 30.13 13.98
N VAL A 173 -19.64 30.29 14.91
CA VAL A 173 -20.11 31.61 15.39
C VAL A 173 -19.04 32.46 16.08
N ARG A 174 -17.81 31.94 16.26
CA ARG A 174 -16.63 32.65 16.78
C ARG A 174 -15.59 32.93 15.69
N GLY A 175 -15.87 32.59 14.43
CA GLY A 175 -14.97 32.73 13.30
C GLY A 175 -13.90 31.65 13.20
N ASN A 176 -14.03 30.54 13.95
CA ASN A 176 -13.14 29.38 13.78
C ASN A 176 -13.66 28.52 12.64
N PRO A 177 -12.85 27.91 11.79
CA PRO A 177 -13.35 26.92 10.82
C PRO A 177 -14.27 25.87 11.48
N ILE A 178 -15.45 25.60 10.92
CA ILE A 178 -16.35 24.54 11.38
C ILE A 178 -15.74 23.20 10.95
N LEU A 179 -15.18 22.47 11.93
CA LEU A 179 -14.90 21.03 11.90
C LEU A 179 -13.84 20.54 10.91
N ASP A 180 -12.74 21.27 10.75
CA ASP A 180 -11.64 20.85 9.88
C ASP A 180 -10.27 20.76 10.59
N ASN A 181 -10.05 21.37 11.76
CA ASN A 181 -8.73 21.40 12.43
C ASN A 181 -7.52 21.83 11.55
N GLY A 182 -7.72 22.33 10.32
CA GLY A 182 -6.69 22.63 9.32
C GLY A 182 -6.38 21.49 8.35
N GLN A 183 -7.17 20.42 8.30
CA GLN A 183 -6.92 19.19 7.54
C GLN A 183 -7.32 19.30 6.07
N PHE A 184 -8.25 20.17 5.68
CA PHE A 184 -8.65 20.36 4.28
C PHE A 184 -8.62 21.83 3.86
N ALA A 185 -8.47 22.04 2.55
CA ALA A 185 -8.61 23.33 1.90
C ALA A 185 -9.49 23.18 0.66
N ILE A 186 -10.06 24.30 0.23
CA ILE A 186 -10.87 24.38 -0.99
C ILE A 186 -10.36 25.52 -1.86
N ASP A 187 -10.21 25.27 -3.16
CA ASP A 187 -9.95 26.35 -4.11
C ASP A 187 -11.22 27.21 -4.26
N PRO A 188 -11.13 28.53 -3.99
CA PRO A 188 -12.29 29.40 -3.95
C PRO A 188 -12.92 29.67 -5.32
N SER A 189 -12.26 29.27 -6.41
CA SER A 189 -12.71 29.49 -7.79
C SER A 189 -13.14 28.20 -8.49
N THR A 190 -12.52 27.07 -8.17
CA THR A 190 -12.82 25.78 -8.81
C THR A 190 -13.68 24.86 -7.94
N GLY A 191 -13.71 25.08 -6.62
CA GLY A 191 -14.44 24.21 -5.68
C GLY A 191 -13.75 22.88 -5.39
N VAL A 192 -12.56 22.65 -5.94
CA VAL A 192 -11.74 21.45 -5.69
C VAL A 192 -11.27 21.44 -4.24
N VAL A 193 -11.52 20.34 -3.53
CA VAL A 193 -11.06 20.14 -2.15
C VAL A 193 -9.75 19.35 -2.14
N THR A 194 -8.77 19.85 -1.39
CA THR A 194 -7.43 19.24 -1.23
C THR A 194 -7.12 18.99 0.24
N LEU A 195 -6.31 17.97 0.52
CA LEU A 195 -5.80 17.74 1.86
C LEU A 195 -4.72 18.79 2.23
N SER A 196 -4.78 19.35 3.43
CA SER A 196 -3.89 20.40 3.95
C SER A 196 -3.03 19.97 5.15
N ALA A 197 -3.41 18.89 5.82
CA ALA A 197 -2.62 18.22 6.86
C ALA A 197 -2.93 16.72 6.84
N ALA A 198 -2.02 15.90 7.36
CA ALA A 198 -2.23 14.45 7.46
C ALA A 198 -3.52 14.13 8.25
N LEU A 199 -4.18 13.07 7.83
CA LEU A 199 -5.30 12.49 8.56
C LEU A 199 -4.75 11.48 9.58
N ASP A 200 -5.61 11.11 10.51
CA ASP A 200 -5.32 10.17 11.61
C ASP A 200 -6.66 9.49 11.91
N TYR A 201 -6.79 8.25 11.44
CA TYR A 201 -8.01 7.45 11.51
C TYR A 201 -8.35 7.13 12.98
N GLU A 202 -7.35 6.85 13.82
CA GLU A 202 -7.51 6.62 15.26
C GLU A 202 -8.11 7.85 15.97
N SER A 203 -7.73 9.04 15.51
CA SER A 203 -8.27 10.31 15.98
C SER A 203 -9.68 10.55 15.45
N ALA A 204 -9.90 10.38 14.14
CA ALA A 204 -11.20 10.60 13.51
C ALA A 204 -11.40 9.83 12.19
N ALA A 205 -12.16 8.73 12.24
CA ALA A 205 -12.60 7.96 11.06
C ALA A 205 -13.51 8.73 10.06
N SER A 206 -13.91 9.98 10.35
CA SER A 206 -14.66 10.81 9.42
C SER A 206 -14.59 12.30 9.75
N HIS A 207 -14.67 13.13 8.72
CA HIS A 207 -14.80 14.58 8.81
C HIS A 207 -16.07 15.06 8.12
N VAL A 208 -16.70 16.12 8.64
CA VAL A 208 -17.85 16.75 7.98
C VAL A 208 -17.44 18.12 7.49
N LEU A 209 -17.35 18.29 6.18
CA LEU A 209 -17.01 19.55 5.54
C LEU A 209 -18.29 20.29 5.15
N ARG A 210 -18.53 21.44 5.79
CA ARG A 210 -19.56 22.38 5.32
C ARG A 210 -18.95 23.29 4.27
N ILE A 211 -19.38 23.14 3.02
CA ILE A 211 -18.95 23.99 1.91
C ILE A 211 -20.04 25.04 1.64
N TYR A 212 -19.64 26.30 1.59
CA TYR A 212 -20.50 27.42 1.18
C TYR A 212 -20.20 27.77 -0.27
N ALA A 213 -21.26 27.98 -1.06
CA ALA A 213 -21.20 28.67 -2.34
C ALA A 213 -21.77 30.07 -2.14
N THR A 214 -21.02 31.10 -2.52
CA THR A 214 -21.42 32.51 -2.38
C THR A 214 -21.35 33.20 -3.73
N ASP A 215 -22.40 33.96 -4.07
CA ASP A 215 -22.42 34.78 -5.28
C ASP A 215 -21.59 36.07 -5.13
N GLY A 216 -21.54 36.88 -6.21
CA GLY A 216 -20.79 38.14 -6.23
C GLY A 216 -21.36 39.23 -5.30
N GLU A 217 -22.58 39.04 -4.84
CA GLU A 217 -23.40 39.97 -4.08
C GLU A 217 -23.53 39.57 -2.60
N GLY A 218 -22.99 38.40 -2.24
CA GLY A 218 -22.89 37.87 -0.89
C GLY A 218 -24.04 36.96 -0.43
N ALA A 219 -25.00 36.56 -1.28
CA ALA A 219 -25.92 35.49 -0.89
C ALA A 219 -25.25 34.12 -1.05
N SER A 220 -25.57 33.24 -0.11
CA SER A 220 -24.87 31.97 0.04
C SER A 220 -25.82 30.82 0.27
N SER A 221 -25.46 29.66 -0.27
CA SER A 221 -26.02 28.36 0.11
C SER A 221 -24.90 27.45 0.62
N PHE A 222 -25.25 26.33 1.25
CA PHE A 222 -24.26 25.39 1.76
C PHE A 222 -24.76 23.95 1.69
N THR A 223 -23.80 23.03 1.68
CA THR A 223 -24.00 21.58 1.81
C THR A 223 -22.94 21.02 2.76
N ASP A 224 -23.33 20.03 3.56
CA ASP A 224 -22.41 19.26 4.39
C ASP A 224 -22.01 17.99 3.62
N PHE A 225 -20.72 17.80 3.40
CA PHE A 225 -20.13 16.62 2.78
C PHE A 225 -19.45 15.76 3.83
N ASN A 226 -19.68 14.45 3.80
CA ASN A 226 -19.01 13.53 4.70
C ASN A 226 -17.75 13.00 4.03
N ILE A 227 -16.61 13.19 4.67
CA ILE A 227 -15.33 12.64 4.27
C ILE A 227 -15.07 11.42 5.13
N THR A 228 -15.16 10.24 4.53
CA THR A 228 -14.83 9.00 5.24
C THR A 228 -13.31 8.83 5.20
N VAL A 229 -12.69 8.68 6.37
CA VAL A 229 -11.27 8.32 6.46
C VAL A 229 -11.20 6.80 6.53
N LEU A 230 -10.41 6.20 5.65
CA LEU A 230 -10.05 4.80 5.73
C LEU A 230 -8.72 4.68 6.47
N ASP A 231 -8.67 3.69 7.34
CA ASP A 231 -7.48 3.24 8.06
C ASP A 231 -6.46 2.71 7.06
N ALA A 232 -5.22 3.20 7.13
CA ALA A 232 -4.09 2.59 6.43
C ALA A 232 -3.43 1.63 7.42
N ILE A 233 -3.15 0.39 7.00
CA ILE A 233 -2.59 -0.61 7.91
C ILE A 233 -1.10 -0.30 8.10
N GLU A 234 -0.79 0.54 9.08
CA GLU A 234 0.57 1.02 9.31
C GLU A 234 1.21 0.46 10.59
N GLY A 235 2.52 0.26 10.50
CA GLY A 235 3.39 -0.14 11.59
C GLY A 235 3.97 1.06 12.32
N THR A 236 5.05 0.79 13.03
CA THR A 236 5.87 1.72 13.80
C THR A 236 7.32 1.63 13.29
N PRO A 237 8.26 2.45 13.79
CA PRO A 237 9.67 2.29 13.44
C PRO A 237 10.38 1.08 14.07
N GLY A 238 9.66 0.06 14.52
CA GLY A 238 10.24 -1.20 15.01
C GLY A 238 9.46 -2.39 14.47
N ASN A 239 9.90 -3.60 14.76
CA ASN A 239 9.32 -4.81 14.15
C ASN A 239 7.82 -4.99 14.47
N ASP A 240 7.01 -5.01 13.42
CA ASP A 240 5.57 -5.09 13.48
C ASP A 240 4.99 -6.31 12.75
N MET A 241 3.73 -6.62 13.07
CA MET A 241 2.97 -7.67 12.39
C MET A 241 1.66 -7.07 11.90
N LEU A 242 1.58 -6.83 10.60
CA LEU A 242 0.48 -6.18 9.92
C LEU A 242 -0.30 -7.20 9.11
N LEU A 243 -1.61 -7.28 9.40
CA LEU A 243 -2.53 -8.22 8.75
C LEU A 243 -3.65 -7.44 8.06
N GLY A 244 -3.71 -7.59 6.75
CA GLY A 244 -4.74 -7.07 5.87
C GLY A 244 -6.11 -7.73 6.02
N THR A 245 -7.02 -7.27 5.20
CA THR A 245 -8.39 -7.73 5.03
C THR A 245 -8.52 -8.48 3.68
N PRO A 246 -9.70 -9.03 3.35
CA PRO A 246 -9.95 -9.58 2.02
C PRO A 246 -10.27 -8.54 0.92
N ASN A 247 -10.01 -7.24 1.16
CA ASN A 247 -10.19 -6.17 0.18
C ASN A 247 -8.83 -5.56 -0.16
N SER A 248 -8.77 -4.71 -1.18
CA SER A 248 -7.57 -3.91 -1.47
C SER A 248 -7.14 -3.04 -0.29
N ASP A 249 -5.97 -3.34 0.24
CA ASP A 249 -5.37 -2.66 1.37
C ASP A 249 -4.11 -1.88 0.97
N TYR A 250 -3.79 -0.85 1.75
CA TYR A 250 -2.52 -0.12 1.70
C TYR A 250 -1.84 -0.33 3.05
N MET A 251 -0.64 -0.90 3.03
CA MET A 251 0.10 -1.28 4.22
C MET A 251 1.52 -0.75 4.21
N TYR A 252 1.99 -0.24 5.36
CA TYR A 252 3.33 0.33 5.53
C TYR A 252 3.97 -0.19 6.81
N GLY A 253 5.10 -0.89 6.72
CA GLY A 253 5.89 -1.32 7.88
C GLY A 253 6.67 -0.17 8.53
N TYR A 254 7.17 0.75 7.69
CA TYR A 254 8.06 1.85 8.02
C TYR A 254 9.49 1.43 8.33
N GLY A 255 9.77 0.92 9.52
CA GLY A 255 11.13 0.51 9.84
C GLY A 255 11.14 -0.58 10.88
N GLY A 256 12.12 -1.47 10.84
CA GLY A 256 12.11 -2.70 11.62
C GLY A 256 12.10 -3.92 10.70
N HIS A 257 12.01 -5.11 11.29
CA HIS A 257 11.85 -6.35 10.52
C HIS A 257 10.38 -6.76 10.63
N ASP A 258 9.60 -6.41 9.62
CA ASP A 258 8.15 -6.45 9.65
C ASP A 258 7.58 -7.70 8.97
N LEU A 259 6.41 -8.12 9.43
CA LEU A 259 5.59 -9.12 8.74
C LEU A 259 4.35 -8.43 8.18
N LEU A 260 4.25 -8.33 6.87
CA LEU A 260 3.12 -7.74 6.15
C LEU A 260 2.37 -8.84 5.39
N ARG A 261 1.08 -9.01 5.67
CA ARG A 261 0.22 -9.95 4.93
C ARG A 261 -1.09 -9.30 4.45
N GLY A 262 -1.24 -9.10 3.13
CA GLY A 262 -2.43 -8.52 2.50
C GLY A 262 -3.66 -9.43 2.56
N ASN A 263 -3.48 -10.72 2.26
CA ASN A 263 -4.49 -11.78 2.11
C ASN A 263 -5.14 -11.83 0.73
N ALA A 264 -6.24 -11.13 0.50
CA ALA A 264 -6.95 -11.18 -0.77
C ALA A 264 -7.38 -9.77 -1.13
N GLY A 265 -7.46 -9.46 -2.41
CA GLY A 265 -7.60 -8.06 -2.84
C GLY A 265 -6.39 -7.67 -3.66
N ASN A 266 -6.43 -6.48 -4.26
CA ASN A 266 -5.26 -5.94 -4.93
C ASN A 266 -4.58 -5.00 -3.93
N ASP A 267 -3.54 -5.49 -3.27
CA ASP A 267 -2.94 -4.86 -2.11
C ASP A 267 -1.66 -4.09 -2.49
N GLN A 268 -1.34 -3.06 -1.70
CA GLN A 268 -0.09 -2.32 -1.78
C GLN A 268 0.65 -2.48 -0.45
N LEU A 269 1.73 -3.24 -0.47
CA LEU A 269 2.58 -3.52 0.68
C LEU A 269 3.91 -2.79 0.52
N ASN A 270 4.28 -1.99 1.51
CA ASN A 270 5.60 -1.37 1.62
C ASN A 270 6.24 -1.79 2.94
N GLY A 271 7.34 -2.54 2.89
CA GLY A 271 8.10 -2.97 4.06
C GLY A 271 8.75 -1.78 4.76
N GLY A 272 9.70 -1.14 4.07
CA GLY A 272 10.33 0.09 4.54
C GLY A 272 11.81 -0.11 4.78
N ASP A 273 12.33 0.30 5.93
CA ASP A 273 13.72 0.03 6.34
C ASP A 273 13.81 -1.26 7.17
N GLY A 274 14.68 -2.19 6.82
CA GLY A 274 14.92 -3.43 7.56
C GLY A 274 14.63 -4.66 6.69
N ASP A 275 14.65 -5.83 7.31
CA ASP A 275 14.49 -7.10 6.56
C ASP A 275 13.05 -7.59 6.75
N ASP A 276 12.22 -7.42 5.73
CA ASP A 276 10.77 -7.58 5.83
C ASP A 276 10.28 -8.89 5.19
N PHE A 277 9.18 -9.42 5.72
CA PHE A 277 8.49 -10.58 5.18
C PHE A 277 7.11 -10.17 4.68
N LEU A 278 6.93 -10.23 3.36
CA LEU A 278 5.77 -9.66 2.68
C LEU A 278 5.00 -10.74 1.94
N SER A 279 3.68 -10.81 2.15
CA SER A 279 2.77 -11.74 1.47
C SER A 279 1.54 -10.97 0.99
N GLY A 280 1.46 -10.66 -0.30
CA GLY A 280 0.28 -10.03 -0.90
C GLY A 280 -0.94 -10.96 -0.83
N GLY A 281 -0.79 -12.17 -1.38
CA GLY A 281 -1.81 -13.21 -1.38
C GLY A 281 -2.56 -13.25 -2.71
N LEU A 282 -3.90 -13.37 -2.68
CA LEU A 282 -4.70 -13.47 -3.90
C LEU A 282 -5.11 -12.09 -4.43
N GLY A 283 -4.72 -11.78 -5.67
CA GLY A 283 -5.08 -10.54 -6.36
C GLY A 283 -3.88 -9.96 -7.08
N ASP A 284 -4.06 -8.82 -7.76
CA ASP A 284 -2.93 -8.17 -8.43
C ASP A 284 -2.26 -7.21 -7.42
N ASP A 285 -1.18 -7.65 -6.81
CA ASP A 285 -0.54 -6.94 -5.69
C ASP A 285 0.67 -6.10 -6.12
N VAL A 286 1.01 -5.09 -5.32
CA VAL A 286 2.29 -4.37 -5.39
C VAL A 286 3.01 -4.60 -4.07
N ILE A 287 4.17 -5.25 -4.14
CA ILE A 287 5.00 -5.59 -2.99
C ILE A 287 6.34 -4.89 -3.16
N ASP A 288 6.61 -3.93 -2.29
CA ASP A 288 7.85 -3.17 -2.21
C ASP A 288 8.52 -3.49 -0.86
N GLY A 289 9.61 -4.25 -0.87
CA GLY A 289 10.33 -4.58 0.37
C GLY A 289 11.00 -3.34 0.96
N GLY A 290 11.62 -2.53 0.12
CA GLY A 290 12.27 -1.29 0.52
C GLY A 290 13.78 -1.47 0.67
N ALA A 291 14.30 -1.25 1.87
CA ALA A 291 15.72 -1.24 2.16
C ALA A 291 16.08 -2.31 3.19
N GLY A 292 16.66 -3.39 2.74
CA GLY A 292 17.21 -4.45 3.58
C GLY A 292 17.35 -5.71 2.75
N SER A 293 17.20 -6.85 3.40
CA SER A 293 17.01 -8.14 2.75
C SER A 293 15.54 -8.51 2.90
N ASP A 294 14.77 -8.38 1.83
CA ASP A 294 13.32 -8.50 1.89
C ASP A 294 12.83 -9.77 1.23
N ARG A 295 11.73 -10.33 1.74
CA ARG A 295 11.19 -11.63 1.31
C ARG A 295 9.75 -11.56 0.85
N ALA A 296 9.52 -11.84 -0.42
CA ALA A 296 8.18 -12.08 -0.95
C ALA A 296 7.76 -13.54 -0.75
N ALA A 297 6.60 -13.76 -0.12
CA ALA A 297 6.12 -15.08 0.25
C ALA A 297 4.72 -15.40 -0.28
N PHE A 298 4.60 -16.58 -0.90
CA PHE A 298 3.41 -16.99 -1.65
C PHE A 298 2.65 -18.16 -1.02
N TYR A 299 3.02 -18.68 0.15
CA TYR A 299 2.36 -19.85 0.74
C TYR A 299 0.91 -19.60 1.23
N THR A 300 0.50 -18.34 1.40
CA THR A 300 -0.85 -17.97 1.88
C THR A 300 -1.91 -18.29 0.82
N ASP A 301 -2.95 -19.04 1.20
CA ASP A 301 -4.11 -19.36 0.34
C ASP A 301 -3.78 -19.98 -1.04
N ALA A 302 -2.56 -20.51 -1.18
CA ALA A 302 -2.06 -21.14 -2.39
C ALA A 302 -2.92 -22.38 -2.75
N THR A 303 -3.24 -22.50 -4.04
CA THR A 303 -3.98 -23.66 -4.59
C THR A 303 -3.24 -24.38 -5.72
N ALA A 304 -2.11 -23.81 -6.16
CA ALA A 304 -1.19 -24.31 -7.16
C ALA A 304 0.19 -23.69 -6.93
N GLY A 305 1.21 -24.18 -7.65
CA GLY A 305 2.56 -23.62 -7.58
C GLY A 305 2.67 -22.27 -8.26
N VAL A 306 3.66 -21.49 -7.84
CA VAL A 306 3.92 -20.15 -8.34
C VAL A 306 5.09 -20.09 -9.33
N THR A 307 5.12 -19.05 -10.15
CA THR A 307 6.27 -18.72 -11.00
C THR A 307 6.70 -17.29 -10.71
N VAL A 308 7.88 -17.13 -10.13
CA VAL A 308 8.42 -15.83 -9.70
C VAL A 308 9.80 -15.64 -10.30
N ASP A 309 10.05 -14.47 -10.89
CA ASP A 309 11.34 -14.07 -11.44
C ASP A 309 11.68 -12.65 -10.97
N LEU A 310 12.71 -12.52 -10.14
CA LEU A 310 13.16 -11.25 -9.57
C LEU A 310 13.78 -10.30 -10.61
N ASN A 311 14.13 -10.80 -11.81
CA ASN A 311 14.61 -9.95 -12.89
C ASN A 311 13.48 -9.20 -13.63
N ILE A 312 12.22 -9.59 -13.40
CA ILE A 312 11.07 -8.94 -14.03
C ILE A 312 10.70 -7.66 -13.27
N VAL A 313 11.00 -6.52 -13.87
CA VAL A 313 10.52 -5.22 -13.40
C VAL A 313 9.09 -4.97 -13.90
N GLY A 314 8.13 -5.01 -12.99
CA GLY A 314 6.70 -4.77 -13.26
C GLY A 314 5.83 -5.99 -12.98
N PRO A 315 4.55 -5.96 -13.40
CA PRO A 315 3.61 -7.04 -13.12
C PRO A 315 4.03 -8.37 -13.75
N GLN A 316 4.07 -9.43 -12.94
CA GLN A 316 4.33 -10.80 -13.34
C GLN A 316 3.21 -11.73 -12.87
N ALA A 317 2.82 -12.69 -13.71
CA ALA A 317 1.77 -13.65 -13.36
C ALA A 317 2.33 -14.72 -12.42
N THR A 318 2.31 -14.42 -11.11
CA THR A 318 2.89 -15.27 -10.05
C THR A 318 2.13 -16.57 -9.86
N GLY A 319 0.85 -16.60 -10.23
CA GLY A 319 -0.04 -17.72 -9.92
C GLY A 319 -1.07 -17.39 -8.83
N GLN A 320 -0.92 -16.24 -8.15
CA GLN A 320 -1.91 -15.68 -7.22
C GLN A 320 -2.48 -14.34 -7.67
N GLY A 321 -1.83 -13.72 -8.66
CA GLY A 321 -2.37 -12.69 -9.55
C GLY A 321 -1.27 -12.18 -10.47
N ASN A 322 -1.37 -10.93 -10.91
CA ASN A 322 -0.30 -10.22 -11.61
C ASN A 322 0.39 -9.26 -10.65
N ASP A 323 1.39 -9.76 -9.93
CA ASP A 323 2.03 -9.03 -8.85
C ASP A 323 3.24 -8.24 -9.35
N THR A 324 3.48 -7.07 -8.77
CA THR A 324 4.69 -6.28 -9.00
C THR A 324 5.58 -6.39 -7.77
N LEU A 325 6.80 -6.88 -7.96
CA LEU A 325 7.79 -7.01 -6.90
C LEU A 325 8.88 -5.94 -7.10
N ALA A 326 9.23 -5.23 -6.04
CA ALA A 326 10.30 -4.23 -6.02
C ALA A 326 11.07 -4.30 -4.69
N GLY A 327 12.40 -4.14 -4.74
CA GLY A 327 13.25 -4.27 -3.55
C GLY A 327 13.01 -5.59 -2.82
N ILE A 328 13.06 -6.70 -3.55
CA ILE A 328 12.89 -8.04 -3.00
C ILE A 328 14.13 -8.84 -3.37
N GLU A 329 14.80 -9.39 -2.37
CA GLU A 329 16.01 -10.20 -2.52
C GLU A 329 15.72 -11.69 -2.33
N ASN A 330 14.60 -12.04 -1.68
CA ASN A 330 14.29 -13.41 -1.29
C ASN A 330 12.86 -13.81 -1.68
N VAL A 331 12.67 -15.10 -1.97
CA VAL A 331 11.35 -15.64 -2.35
C VAL A 331 11.03 -16.92 -1.60
N SER A 332 9.81 -17.00 -1.09
CA SER A 332 9.19 -18.23 -0.61
C SER A 332 8.04 -18.65 -1.52
N GLY A 333 8.14 -19.84 -2.08
CA GLY A 333 7.09 -20.46 -2.87
C GLY A 333 5.91 -20.97 -2.04
N THR A 334 5.32 -22.05 -2.52
CA THR A 334 4.12 -22.70 -2.00
C THR A 334 4.38 -24.18 -1.74
N PRO A 335 3.47 -24.91 -1.06
CA PRO A 335 3.59 -26.36 -0.96
C PRO A 335 3.45 -27.15 -2.28
N TYR A 336 3.32 -26.46 -3.43
CA TYR A 336 3.17 -27.03 -4.76
C TYR A 336 4.42 -26.76 -5.61
N ALA A 337 4.45 -27.25 -6.85
CA ALA A 337 5.61 -27.21 -7.72
C ALA A 337 5.83 -25.79 -8.20
N ASP A 338 6.82 -25.13 -7.62
CA ASP A 338 7.14 -23.75 -7.91
C ASP A 338 8.25 -23.62 -8.96
N THR A 339 8.32 -22.44 -9.56
CA THR A 339 9.48 -21.99 -10.35
C THR A 339 9.92 -20.65 -9.79
N LEU A 340 11.03 -20.61 -9.06
CA LEU A 340 11.56 -19.39 -8.47
C LEU A 340 12.91 -19.07 -9.11
N ILE A 341 13.06 -17.84 -9.59
CA ILE A 341 14.26 -17.35 -10.27
C ILE A 341 14.73 -16.10 -9.53
N GLY A 342 15.94 -16.17 -9.00
CA GLY A 342 16.65 -15.06 -8.37
C GLY A 342 17.17 -14.04 -9.38
N ASP A 343 17.85 -13.00 -8.90
CA ASP A 343 18.42 -11.94 -9.70
C ASP A 343 19.95 -12.05 -9.81
N GLY A 344 20.67 -10.93 -9.69
CA GLY A 344 22.14 -10.91 -9.72
C GLY A 344 22.76 -10.64 -8.35
N ASN A 345 21.95 -10.63 -7.29
CA ASN A 345 22.36 -10.47 -5.90
C ASN A 345 22.21 -11.81 -5.16
N ASP A 346 22.77 -11.90 -3.96
CA ASP A 346 22.63 -13.08 -3.10
C ASP A 346 21.14 -13.25 -2.71
N ASN A 347 20.50 -14.32 -3.18
CA ASN A 347 19.08 -14.60 -2.96
C ASN A 347 18.88 -15.84 -2.08
N GLN A 348 17.87 -15.80 -1.22
CA GLN A 348 17.28 -16.98 -0.60
C GLN A 348 16.04 -17.42 -1.37
N LEU A 349 16.13 -18.59 -2.00
CA LEU A 349 15.00 -19.21 -2.69
C LEU A 349 14.51 -20.42 -1.90
N TRP A 350 13.28 -20.33 -1.40
CA TRP A 350 12.65 -21.41 -0.66
C TRP A 350 11.44 -21.95 -1.41
N GLY A 351 11.53 -23.16 -1.94
CA GLY A 351 10.41 -23.86 -2.57
C GLY A 351 9.32 -24.32 -1.58
N SER A 352 9.38 -23.88 -0.32
CA SER A 352 8.55 -24.34 0.80
C SER A 352 8.74 -25.83 1.17
N VAL A 353 8.32 -26.17 2.39
CA VAL A 353 8.15 -27.54 2.84
C VAL A 353 6.67 -27.95 2.74
N SER A 354 6.42 -29.25 2.54
CA SER A 354 5.07 -29.80 2.50
C SER A 354 4.39 -29.66 3.86
N ALA A 355 3.57 -28.62 4.04
CA ALA A 355 2.79 -28.43 5.25
C ALA A 355 1.28 -28.41 4.96
N LEU A 356 0.71 -29.57 4.61
CA LEU A 356 -0.65 -29.88 5.04
C LEU A 356 -0.70 -30.50 6.46
N GLY A 357 0.44 -30.65 7.14
CA GLY A 357 0.50 -31.14 8.52
C GLY A 357 0.01 -32.58 8.72
N ASP A 358 -0.37 -33.28 7.65
CA ASP A 358 -0.88 -34.66 7.69
C ASP A 358 0.12 -35.69 7.13
N GLY A 359 1.30 -35.23 6.72
CA GLY A 359 2.38 -36.08 6.20
C GLY A 359 2.01 -36.79 4.90
N THR A 360 1.01 -36.32 4.14
CA THR A 360 0.73 -36.85 2.80
C THR A 360 1.53 -36.10 1.75
N PRO A 361 2.49 -36.76 1.06
CA PRO A 361 3.14 -36.17 -0.11
C PRO A 361 2.08 -36.08 -1.21
N THR A 362 1.50 -34.91 -1.40
CA THR A 362 0.84 -34.62 -2.67
C THR A 362 1.98 -34.52 -3.66
N GLY A 363 2.16 -35.51 -4.56
CA GLY A 363 3.28 -35.57 -5.51
C GLY A 363 3.27 -34.46 -6.58
N LEU A 364 3.22 -33.21 -6.12
CA LEU A 364 3.02 -31.97 -6.84
C LEU A 364 3.96 -30.87 -6.31
N ASN A 365 5.05 -31.18 -5.63
CA ASN A 365 5.98 -30.21 -5.03
C ASN A 365 7.39 -30.35 -5.64
N ASN A 366 7.44 -30.50 -6.97
CA ASN A 366 8.68 -30.63 -7.72
C ASN A 366 9.13 -29.25 -8.16
N ASP A 367 9.99 -28.62 -7.38
CA ASP A 367 10.37 -27.22 -7.59
C ASP A 367 11.50 -27.08 -8.60
N THR A 368 11.48 -25.97 -9.32
CA THR A 368 12.59 -25.49 -10.14
C THR A 368 13.09 -24.19 -9.54
N LEU A 369 14.28 -24.21 -8.93
CA LEU A 369 14.92 -23.02 -8.39
C LEU A 369 16.16 -22.68 -9.22
N ASP A 370 16.32 -21.40 -9.54
CA ASP A 370 17.48 -20.85 -10.24
C ASP A 370 17.95 -19.60 -9.49
N GLY A 371 19.10 -19.65 -8.81
CA GLY A 371 19.65 -18.53 -8.04
C GLY A 371 20.00 -17.33 -8.91
N GLY A 372 20.47 -17.58 -10.14
CA GLY A 372 20.85 -16.55 -11.08
C GLY A 372 22.31 -16.16 -10.92
N GLY A 373 22.60 -15.04 -10.29
CA GLY A 373 23.96 -14.71 -9.88
C GLY A 373 23.99 -14.10 -8.49
N GLY A 374 25.12 -14.21 -7.81
CA GLY A 374 25.18 -13.96 -6.37
C GLY A 374 25.59 -15.24 -5.66
N ASN A 375 25.63 -15.20 -4.34
CA ASN A 375 25.82 -16.39 -3.51
C ASN A 375 24.46 -16.80 -2.96
N ASP A 376 23.83 -17.77 -3.61
CA ASP A 376 22.43 -18.07 -3.35
C ASP A 376 22.26 -19.20 -2.33
N LEU A 377 21.16 -19.16 -1.58
CA LEU A 377 20.73 -20.25 -0.70
C LEU A 377 19.43 -20.85 -1.22
N LEU A 378 19.53 -22.09 -1.70
CA LEU A 378 18.41 -22.84 -2.27
C LEU A 378 17.93 -23.89 -1.27
N THR A 379 16.70 -23.73 -0.80
CA THR A 379 16.05 -24.64 0.14
C THR A 379 14.78 -25.20 -0.49
N VAL A 380 14.64 -26.53 -0.50
CA VAL A 380 13.43 -27.21 -0.98
C VAL A 380 13.06 -28.35 -0.05
N GLY A 381 11.78 -28.74 -0.11
CA GLY A 381 11.24 -29.90 0.60
C GLY A 381 11.64 -31.25 0.00
N THR A 382 10.90 -32.30 0.37
CA THR A 382 10.97 -33.60 -0.31
C THR A 382 10.40 -33.52 -1.72
N GLY A 383 10.88 -34.31 -2.68
CA GLY A 383 10.33 -34.31 -4.03
C GLY A 383 11.40 -34.44 -5.11
N ALA A 384 11.02 -34.23 -6.36
CA ALA A 384 11.99 -34.20 -7.45
C ALA A 384 12.23 -32.75 -7.89
N HIS A 385 13.37 -32.19 -7.49
CA HIS A 385 13.68 -30.77 -7.71
C HIS A 385 14.79 -30.60 -8.75
N LEU A 386 14.75 -29.46 -9.44
CA LEU A 386 15.82 -28.96 -10.29
C LEU A 386 16.35 -27.68 -9.65
N LEU A 387 17.57 -27.73 -9.15
CA LEU A 387 18.22 -26.61 -8.48
C LEU A 387 19.40 -26.16 -9.33
N THR A 388 19.46 -24.87 -9.61
CA THR A 388 20.56 -24.22 -10.31
C THR A 388 21.05 -23.07 -9.43
N GLY A 389 22.31 -23.04 -9.02
CA GLY A 389 22.86 -21.90 -8.28
C GLY A 389 23.08 -20.74 -9.24
N GLY A 390 23.99 -20.95 -10.20
CA GLY A 390 24.19 -20.01 -11.29
C GLY A 390 25.61 -19.48 -11.28
N THR A 391 25.79 -18.15 -11.13
CA THR A 391 27.13 -17.58 -10.97
C THR A 391 27.36 -17.09 -9.56
N GLY A 392 28.36 -17.64 -8.88
CA GLY A 392 28.82 -17.16 -7.58
C GLY A 392 29.21 -18.35 -6.74
N THR A 393 28.80 -18.37 -5.47
CA THR A 393 29.05 -19.48 -4.56
C THR A 393 27.74 -19.88 -3.92
N ASP A 394 27.13 -20.92 -4.47
CA ASP A 394 25.75 -21.27 -4.23
C ASP A 394 25.64 -22.47 -3.31
N THR A 395 24.64 -22.45 -2.43
CA THR A 395 24.45 -23.44 -1.38
C THR A 395 23.09 -24.08 -1.49
N VAL A 396 23.05 -25.41 -1.45
CA VAL A 396 21.80 -26.15 -1.21
C VAL A 396 21.70 -26.51 0.27
N SER A 397 20.56 -26.17 0.89
CA SER A 397 20.33 -26.40 2.32
C SER A 397 19.18 -27.38 2.57
N PHE A 398 19.39 -28.27 3.54
CA PHE A 398 18.46 -29.30 3.99
C PHE A 398 17.93 -29.03 5.41
N THR A 399 18.30 -27.91 6.01
CA THR A 399 17.96 -27.49 7.38
C THR A 399 16.46 -27.53 7.69
N GLU A 400 15.62 -27.23 6.70
CA GLU A 400 14.16 -27.21 6.87
C GLU A 400 13.46 -28.49 6.41
N ASN A 401 14.19 -29.51 5.94
CA ASN A 401 13.63 -30.81 5.51
C ASN A 401 13.20 -31.73 6.68
N GLY A 402 12.88 -31.15 7.84
CA GLY A 402 12.54 -31.85 9.07
C GLY A 402 11.66 -33.08 8.82
N ALA A 403 12.26 -34.27 8.99
CA ALA A 403 11.71 -35.63 8.80
C ALA A 403 12.13 -36.45 7.56
N ALA A 404 13.17 -36.07 6.80
CA ALA A 404 13.82 -37.03 5.90
C ALA A 404 14.52 -38.12 6.74
N GLU A 405 13.87 -39.28 6.87
CA GLU A 405 14.43 -40.47 7.52
C GLU A 405 14.67 -41.57 6.47
N PRO A 406 15.92 -42.02 6.26
CA PRO A 406 17.17 -41.55 6.87
C PRO A 406 17.58 -40.15 6.36
N GLY A 407 18.61 -39.54 6.98
CA GLY A 407 19.23 -38.29 6.53
C GLY A 407 19.67 -38.32 5.05
N VAL A 408 20.07 -37.17 4.53
CA VAL A 408 20.27 -36.95 3.11
C VAL A 408 21.60 -37.50 2.61
N THR A 409 21.66 -37.88 1.34
CA THR A 409 22.91 -38.28 0.68
C THR A 409 23.06 -37.51 -0.62
N VAL A 410 24.04 -36.60 -0.66
CA VAL A 410 24.21 -35.66 -1.76
C VAL A 410 25.66 -35.58 -2.16
N SER A 411 25.91 -35.56 -3.47
CA SER A 411 27.25 -35.42 -4.02
C SER A 411 27.27 -34.39 -5.14
N LEU A 412 28.18 -33.42 -5.02
CA LEU A 412 28.46 -32.43 -6.06
C LEU A 412 29.23 -33.05 -7.24
N GLU A 413 29.94 -34.17 -7.06
CA GLU A 413 30.51 -34.94 -8.18
C GLU A 413 29.45 -35.47 -9.18
N LEU A 414 28.16 -35.50 -8.77
CA LEU A 414 27.03 -35.95 -9.59
C LEU A 414 26.23 -34.80 -10.22
N GLU A 415 26.76 -33.57 -10.19
CA GLU A 415 26.12 -32.40 -10.78
C GLU A 415 25.69 -32.64 -12.25
N GLY A 416 24.52 -32.10 -12.62
CA GLY A 416 23.90 -32.29 -13.93
C GLY A 416 23.20 -33.64 -14.13
N ALA A 417 23.33 -34.57 -13.18
CA ALA A 417 22.57 -35.82 -13.15
C ALA A 417 21.58 -35.86 -11.98
N ALA A 418 20.47 -36.57 -12.17
CA ALA A 418 19.51 -36.80 -11.10
C ALA A 418 20.10 -37.75 -10.05
N GLN A 419 20.13 -37.33 -8.79
CA GLN A 419 20.61 -38.09 -7.63
C GLN A 419 19.47 -38.37 -6.65
N VAL A 420 19.48 -39.56 -6.05
CA VAL A 420 18.48 -39.94 -5.03
C VAL A 420 19.02 -39.50 -3.67
N THR A 421 18.46 -38.41 -3.15
CA THR A 421 19.00 -37.69 -1.99
C THR A 421 18.51 -38.20 -0.64
N GLY A 422 17.62 -39.18 -0.61
CA GLY A 422 16.84 -39.53 0.59
C GLY A 422 15.59 -38.65 0.76
N ALA A 423 15.67 -37.37 0.37
CA ALA A 423 14.52 -36.45 0.27
C ALA A 423 13.80 -36.51 -1.09
N GLY A 424 14.36 -37.21 -2.09
CA GLY A 424 13.73 -37.45 -3.39
C GLY A 424 14.75 -37.54 -4.51
N SER A 425 14.40 -37.12 -5.73
CA SER A 425 15.28 -37.22 -6.91
C SER A 425 15.66 -35.84 -7.42
N TRP A 426 16.85 -35.34 -7.08
CA TRP A 426 17.23 -33.95 -7.30
C TRP A 426 18.27 -33.84 -8.41
N THR A 427 18.22 -32.77 -9.20
CA THR A 427 19.28 -32.42 -10.15
C THR A 427 19.85 -31.08 -9.70
N LEU A 428 21.15 -31.07 -9.39
CA LEU A 428 21.89 -29.87 -8.98
C LEU A 428 22.73 -29.39 -10.17
N ASN A 429 22.83 -28.08 -10.37
CA ASN A 429 23.71 -27.44 -11.36
C ASN A 429 24.31 -26.16 -10.76
N GLY A 430 25.60 -25.92 -10.96
CA GLY A 430 26.34 -24.78 -10.43
C GLY A 430 26.13 -24.61 -8.92
N ILE A 431 26.37 -25.66 -8.13
CA ILE A 431 26.27 -25.63 -6.67
C ILE A 431 27.65 -25.96 -6.11
N GLU A 432 28.18 -25.09 -5.26
CA GLU A 432 29.51 -25.24 -4.67
C GLU A 432 29.45 -25.75 -3.22
N ASN A 433 28.34 -25.54 -2.51
CA ASN A 433 28.23 -25.81 -1.08
C ASN A 433 26.98 -26.62 -0.73
N LEU A 434 27.04 -27.32 0.40
CA LEU A 434 25.93 -28.10 0.95
C LEU A 434 25.79 -27.84 2.46
N SER A 435 24.55 -27.71 2.92
CA SER A 435 24.22 -27.72 4.35
C SER A 435 23.18 -28.80 4.63
N GLY A 436 23.51 -29.76 5.48
CA GLY A 436 22.66 -30.84 5.94
C GLY A 436 21.45 -30.36 6.74
N GLY A 437 20.69 -31.33 7.25
CA GLY A 437 19.59 -31.15 8.18
C GLY A 437 19.87 -31.89 9.47
N THR A 438 18.86 -31.98 10.34
CA THR A 438 19.05 -32.46 11.72
C THR A 438 19.21 -33.98 11.89
N ASN A 439 19.59 -34.70 10.84
CA ASN A 439 19.72 -36.15 10.82
C ASN A 439 21.07 -36.54 10.25
N ASN A 440 21.50 -37.79 10.47
CA ASN A 440 22.76 -38.31 9.96
C ASN A 440 22.85 -38.24 8.42
N ASP A 441 23.58 -37.27 7.93
CA ASP A 441 23.72 -36.91 6.54
C ASP A 441 25.04 -37.42 5.93
N ASN A 442 25.05 -37.54 4.61
CA ASN A 442 26.23 -37.90 3.83
C ASN A 442 26.42 -36.90 2.70
N LEU A 443 27.29 -35.92 2.93
CA LEU A 443 27.52 -34.80 2.03
C LEU A 443 28.90 -34.95 1.39
N THR A 444 28.95 -34.84 0.06
CA THR A 444 30.18 -34.96 -0.72
C THR A 444 30.34 -33.74 -1.62
N GLY A 445 31.48 -33.06 -1.49
CA GLY A 445 31.93 -31.97 -2.36
C GLY A 445 32.35 -32.44 -3.75
N ASP A 446 33.16 -31.64 -4.42
CA ASP A 446 33.70 -31.91 -5.75
C ASP A 446 35.21 -31.62 -5.85
N GLY A 447 35.72 -31.23 -7.02
CA GLY A 447 37.14 -30.90 -7.18
C GLY A 447 37.49 -29.44 -6.90
N ASN A 448 36.53 -28.64 -6.46
CA ASN A 448 36.68 -27.23 -6.12
C ASN A 448 36.65 -27.05 -4.60
N ALA A 449 36.95 -25.83 -4.13
CA ALA A 449 36.82 -25.51 -2.71
C ALA A 449 35.33 -25.46 -2.33
N ASN A 450 34.90 -26.34 -1.43
CA ASN A 450 33.53 -26.46 -0.96
C ASN A 450 33.42 -26.09 0.53
N VAL A 451 32.25 -25.59 0.93
CA VAL A 451 31.81 -25.54 2.32
C VAL A 451 30.71 -26.58 2.52
N LEU A 452 30.97 -27.53 3.43
CA LEU A 452 30.01 -28.56 3.82
C LEU A 452 29.67 -28.39 5.30
N ALA A 453 28.39 -28.33 5.62
CA ALA A 453 27.90 -28.20 6.99
C ALA A 453 26.93 -29.35 7.29
N GLY A 454 27.14 -30.13 8.35
CA GLY A 454 26.31 -31.30 8.67
C GLY A 454 25.01 -30.95 9.39
N ASP A 455 25.02 -29.93 10.25
CA ASP A 455 23.98 -29.60 11.24
C ASP A 455 23.94 -30.68 12.34
N ALA A 456 22.83 -30.87 13.06
CA ALA A 456 22.77 -31.91 14.08
C ALA A 456 22.72 -33.32 13.46
N GLY A 457 23.50 -34.27 13.95
CA GLY A 457 23.42 -35.67 13.50
C GLY A 457 24.81 -36.31 13.53
N ASP A 458 24.91 -37.64 13.47
CA ASP A 458 26.23 -38.24 13.21
C ASP A 458 26.46 -38.23 11.68
N ASP A 459 27.16 -37.22 11.19
CA ASP A 459 27.28 -36.91 9.78
C ASP A 459 28.55 -37.46 9.14
N THR A 460 28.53 -37.60 7.82
CA THR A 460 29.69 -37.95 7.01
C THR A 460 29.91 -36.89 5.94
N LEU A 461 31.00 -36.14 6.07
CA LEU A 461 31.36 -35.04 5.18
C LEU A 461 32.63 -35.39 4.41
N SER A 462 32.63 -35.24 3.09
CA SER A 462 33.78 -35.51 2.23
C SER A 462 34.02 -34.36 1.26
N GLY A 463 35.08 -33.57 1.46
CA GLY A 463 35.44 -32.42 0.62
C GLY A 463 35.88 -32.82 -0.79
N LYS A 464 36.59 -33.95 -0.89
CA LYS A 464 37.19 -34.55 -2.10
C LYS A 464 38.46 -33.85 -2.53
N GLY A 465 38.41 -32.71 -3.20
CA GLY A 465 39.64 -31.99 -3.46
C GLY A 465 39.37 -30.54 -3.78
N GLY A 466 40.34 -29.68 -3.55
CA GLY A 466 40.04 -28.28 -3.29
C GLY A 466 40.53 -27.94 -1.88
N ASN A 467 40.40 -26.68 -1.47
CA ASN A 467 40.68 -26.32 -0.09
C ASN A 467 39.34 -26.15 0.59
N ASP A 468 38.89 -27.20 1.25
CA ASP A 468 37.52 -27.35 1.73
C ASP A 468 37.37 -26.87 3.17
N THR A 469 36.15 -26.52 3.56
CA THR A 469 35.79 -26.26 4.95
C THR A 469 34.60 -27.12 5.33
N LEU A 470 34.83 -28.04 6.26
CA LEU A 470 33.84 -29.00 6.73
C LEU A 470 33.48 -28.64 8.17
N TYR A 471 32.20 -28.37 8.42
CA TYR A 471 31.63 -28.20 9.75
C TYR A 471 30.75 -29.39 10.06
N GLY A 472 31.14 -30.22 11.03
CA GLY A 472 30.36 -31.35 11.50
C GLY A 472 28.97 -30.92 11.95
N ASP A 473 28.93 -30.09 13.00
CA ASP A 473 27.69 -29.60 13.60
C ASP A 473 27.26 -28.19 13.18
N GLY A 474 27.84 -27.66 12.10
CA GLY A 474 27.58 -26.31 11.61
C GLY A 474 26.36 -26.24 10.70
N GLN A 475 25.89 -25.04 10.38
CA GLN A 475 24.73 -24.86 9.52
C GLN A 475 24.91 -23.66 8.57
N ILE A 476 24.46 -23.77 7.32
CA ILE A 476 24.25 -22.60 6.44
C ILE A 476 22.75 -22.31 6.37
N SER A 477 22.35 -21.18 6.93
CA SER A 477 20.94 -20.76 7.07
C SER A 477 20.81 -19.24 7.02
N VAL A 478 19.59 -18.72 7.09
CA VAL A 478 19.35 -17.27 7.12
C VAL A 478 19.18 -16.75 8.54
N ASP A 479 19.66 -15.53 8.77
CA ASP A 479 19.31 -14.82 10.00
C ASP A 479 17.80 -14.53 9.99
N SER A 480 17.08 -15.12 10.94
CA SER A 480 15.62 -15.00 11.00
C SER A 480 15.13 -13.72 11.66
N HIS A 481 16.02 -12.93 12.28
CA HIS A 481 15.72 -11.71 13.05
C HIS A 481 14.56 -11.85 14.06
N GLY A 482 14.17 -13.07 14.43
CA GLY A 482 13.05 -13.39 15.32
C GLY A 482 11.64 -13.17 14.74
N LEU A 483 11.50 -12.44 13.64
CA LEU A 483 10.27 -12.21 12.88
C LEU A 483 10.63 -12.23 11.38
N GLY A 484 9.96 -13.06 10.59
CA GLY A 484 9.99 -12.96 9.13
C GLY A 484 10.93 -13.86 8.33
N TYR A 485 12.03 -14.40 8.86
CA TYR A 485 12.98 -15.21 8.04
C TYR A 485 13.48 -14.50 6.77
N SER A 486 13.85 -13.23 6.90
CA SER A 486 14.21 -12.32 5.80
C SER A 486 15.68 -11.85 5.84
N GLY A 487 16.48 -12.21 6.85
CA GLY A 487 17.85 -11.72 6.96
C GLY A 487 18.87 -12.35 6.00
N PRO A 488 20.15 -11.92 6.10
CA PRO A 488 21.21 -12.38 5.22
C PRO A 488 21.51 -13.88 5.38
N ILE A 489 22.14 -14.46 4.36
CA ILE A 489 22.69 -15.81 4.41
C ILE A 489 23.88 -15.83 5.38
N THR A 490 23.86 -16.77 6.31
CA THR A 490 24.85 -16.92 7.38
C THR A 490 25.33 -18.36 7.48
N THR A 491 26.62 -18.52 7.70
CA THR A 491 27.19 -19.79 8.16
C THR A 491 27.34 -19.71 9.67
N THR A 492 26.57 -20.51 10.38
CA THR A 492 26.69 -20.68 11.82
C THR A 492 27.67 -21.81 12.08
N ALA A 493 28.83 -21.47 12.67
CA ALA A 493 29.80 -22.46 13.13
C ALA A 493 29.24 -23.25 14.33
N ASP A 494 29.79 -24.44 14.55
CA ASP A 494 29.32 -25.47 15.50
C ASP A 494 28.81 -24.91 16.85
N THR A 495 27.55 -25.22 17.20
CA THR A 495 26.95 -24.79 18.48
C THR A 495 26.46 -25.96 19.34
N GLY A 496 27.15 -26.25 20.44
CA GLY A 496 26.63 -27.12 21.51
C GLY A 496 26.82 -28.62 21.30
N ALA A 497 26.05 -29.46 22.02
CA ALA A 497 26.22 -30.92 22.01
C ALA A 497 25.61 -31.51 20.74
N GLY A 498 26.47 -31.76 19.76
CA GLY A 498 26.18 -32.27 18.44
C GLY A 498 26.43 -33.77 18.29
N GLY A 499 26.48 -34.25 17.06
CA GLY A 499 26.67 -35.68 16.75
C GLY A 499 28.13 -36.06 16.60
N ASN A 500 28.39 -37.35 16.35
CA ASN A 500 29.76 -37.87 16.19
C ASN A 500 30.07 -37.97 14.71
N ASP A 501 30.79 -36.99 14.20
CA ASP A 501 30.94 -36.79 12.78
C ASP A 501 32.17 -37.50 12.21
N THR A 502 32.12 -37.78 10.91
CA THR A 502 33.25 -38.28 10.14
C THR A 502 33.56 -37.30 9.02
N LEU A 503 34.73 -36.67 9.10
CA LEU A 503 35.18 -35.61 8.20
C LEU A 503 36.38 -36.09 7.38
N GLU A 504 36.28 -36.02 6.06
CA GLU A 504 37.35 -36.32 5.11
C GLU A 504 37.58 -35.09 4.22
N GLY A 505 38.67 -34.34 4.41
CA GLY A 505 39.02 -33.20 3.55
C GLY A 505 39.31 -33.66 2.12
N GLY A 506 40.36 -34.46 1.97
CA GLY A 506 40.77 -35.02 0.68
C GLY A 506 41.99 -34.30 0.13
N LEU A 507 42.03 -34.02 -1.17
CA LEU A 507 43.19 -33.36 -1.79
C LEU A 507 43.12 -31.83 -1.64
N GLY A 508 43.98 -31.24 -0.83
CA GLY A 508 44.18 -29.81 -0.72
C GLY A 508 44.47 -29.41 0.72
N ASP A 509 44.45 -28.11 1.00
CA ASP A 509 44.68 -27.65 2.37
C ASP A 509 43.32 -27.34 3.01
N ASP A 510 42.82 -28.27 3.83
CA ASP A 510 41.43 -28.27 4.31
C ASP A 510 41.28 -27.78 5.75
N GLN A 511 40.07 -27.36 6.11
CA GLN A 511 39.67 -27.10 7.50
C GLN A 511 38.55 -28.05 7.91
N LEU A 512 38.82 -28.88 8.92
CA LEU A 512 37.86 -29.85 9.46
C LEU A 512 37.50 -29.42 10.88
N HIS A 513 36.25 -29.00 11.07
CA HIS A 513 35.68 -28.59 12.35
C HIS A 513 34.69 -29.66 12.80
N GLY A 514 35.05 -30.47 13.80
CA GLY A 514 34.21 -31.54 14.33
C GLY A 514 33.05 -31.01 15.17
N GLY A 515 33.29 -29.94 15.93
CA GLY A 515 32.26 -29.33 16.75
C GLY A 515 32.05 -30.07 18.06
N GLY A 516 30.86 -30.64 18.22
CA GLY A 516 30.28 -30.97 19.51
C GLY A 516 30.05 -32.45 19.76
N GLY A 517 30.93 -33.38 19.40
CA GLY A 517 30.66 -34.79 19.63
C GLY A 517 31.89 -35.59 20.01
N SER A 518 32.08 -36.69 19.29
CA SER A 518 33.32 -37.45 19.26
C SER A 518 33.70 -37.66 17.81
N ASP A 519 34.43 -36.68 17.29
CA ASP A 519 34.50 -36.45 15.87
C ASP A 519 35.76 -37.08 15.28
N THR A 520 35.66 -37.55 14.05
CA THR A 520 36.70 -38.34 13.39
C THR A 520 37.18 -37.64 12.13
N ALA A 521 38.42 -37.17 12.14
CA ALA A 521 39.12 -36.87 10.89
C ALA A 521 39.63 -38.18 10.26
N THR A 522 39.19 -38.47 9.04
CA THR A 522 39.55 -39.69 8.33
C THR A 522 40.36 -39.39 7.07
N TYR A 523 41.40 -40.19 6.88
CA TYR A 523 42.30 -40.21 5.73
C TYR A 523 42.26 -41.58 5.04
N ALA A 524 41.15 -42.31 5.20
CA ALA A 524 40.99 -43.67 4.72
C ALA A 524 41.21 -43.79 3.20
N ASN A 525 40.88 -42.74 2.44
CA ASN A 525 41.06 -42.70 0.98
C ASN A 525 42.34 -41.98 0.53
N ALA A 526 43.20 -41.55 1.45
CA ALA A 526 44.44 -40.86 1.12
C ALA A 526 45.30 -41.67 0.14
N ALA A 527 45.82 -41.02 -0.89
CA ALA A 527 46.57 -41.69 -1.96
C ALA A 527 48.05 -41.99 -1.58
N GLY A 528 48.43 -41.74 -0.34
CA GLY A 528 49.77 -41.95 0.19
C GLY A 528 49.82 -41.81 1.71
N VAL A 529 51.02 -41.66 2.25
CA VAL A 529 51.24 -41.54 3.70
C VAL A 529 50.67 -40.23 4.23
N VAL A 530 49.95 -40.31 5.35
CA VAL A 530 49.47 -39.16 6.13
C VAL A 530 50.12 -39.16 7.51
N GLN A 531 50.38 -37.96 8.01
CA GLN A 531 50.80 -37.73 9.38
C GLN A 531 49.79 -36.78 10.03
N ALA A 532 49.07 -37.26 11.05
CA ALA A 532 48.05 -36.48 11.75
C ALA A 532 48.33 -36.43 13.25
N PHE A 533 48.21 -35.24 13.83
CA PHE A 533 48.55 -34.95 15.23
C PHE A 533 47.44 -34.11 15.86
N LEU A 534 46.87 -34.61 16.96
CA LEU A 534 45.92 -33.86 17.78
C LEU A 534 46.65 -33.21 18.95
N ASP A 535 46.27 -31.97 19.29
CA ASP A 535 46.74 -31.24 20.46
C ASP A 535 45.64 -31.15 21.54
N ASP A 536 46.06 -30.89 22.78
CA ASP A 536 45.16 -30.73 23.96
C ASP A 536 44.28 -29.46 23.90
N GLY A 537 44.51 -28.59 22.91
CA GLY A 537 43.82 -27.32 22.76
C GLY A 537 42.53 -27.37 21.95
N GLY A 538 42.09 -28.56 21.50
CA GLY A 538 41.02 -28.69 20.49
C GLY A 538 41.50 -28.34 19.08
N TYR A 539 42.81 -28.28 18.86
CA TYR A 539 43.44 -28.05 17.56
C TYR A 539 44.28 -29.28 17.18
N GLY A 540 44.49 -29.48 15.90
CA GLY A 540 45.36 -30.50 15.35
C GLY A 540 45.78 -30.14 13.93
N GLU A 541 46.76 -30.87 13.42
CA GLU A 541 47.27 -30.70 12.07
C GLU A 541 47.44 -32.07 11.43
N ALA A 542 47.09 -32.19 10.15
CA ALA A 542 47.50 -33.31 9.33
C ALA A 542 48.29 -32.83 8.11
N TYR A 543 49.24 -33.64 7.68
CA TYR A 543 49.95 -33.36 6.44
C TYR A 543 50.39 -34.63 5.71
N GLY A 544 50.48 -34.57 4.39
CA GLY A 544 50.97 -35.68 3.60
C GLY A 544 50.48 -35.72 2.17
N ALA A 545 49.86 -36.84 1.80
CA ALA A 545 49.37 -37.09 0.46
C ALA A 545 48.14 -36.25 0.09
N ASP A 546 47.39 -35.85 1.11
CA ASP A 546 46.09 -35.18 0.99
C ASP A 546 46.26 -33.66 1.07
N GLY A 547 47.11 -33.16 1.97
CA GLY A 547 47.65 -31.80 1.85
C GLY A 547 48.17 -31.32 3.19
N TYR A 548 47.84 -30.10 3.59
CA TYR A 548 47.97 -29.63 4.96
C TYR A 548 46.60 -29.26 5.52
N ASP A 549 46.13 -30.02 6.49
CA ASP A 549 44.78 -29.88 7.03
C ASP A 549 44.81 -29.36 8.45
N GLU A 550 43.94 -28.40 8.75
CA GLU A 550 43.69 -27.91 10.09
C GLU A 550 42.51 -28.66 10.71
N LEU A 551 42.74 -29.25 11.88
CA LEU A 551 41.75 -30.03 12.60
C LEU A 551 41.30 -29.24 13.83
N HIS A 552 40.01 -28.97 13.95
CA HIS A 552 39.40 -28.22 15.06
C HIS A 552 38.36 -29.13 15.71
N ASP A 553 38.45 -29.28 17.03
CA ASP A 553 37.52 -30.11 17.83
C ASP A 553 37.37 -31.54 17.28
N ILE A 554 38.51 -32.22 17.03
CA ILE A 554 38.58 -33.60 16.58
C ILE A 554 39.18 -34.49 17.69
N GLU A 555 38.47 -35.57 18.06
CA GLU A 555 38.93 -36.55 19.05
C GLU A 555 39.57 -37.79 18.43
N ASN A 556 39.17 -38.14 17.22
CA ASN A 556 39.46 -39.43 16.60
C ASN A 556 40.19 -39.28 15.26
N LEU A 557 41.04 -40.26 14.95
CA LEU A 557 41.81 -40.29 13.70
C LEU A 557 41.70 -41.64 13.01
N THR A 558 41.48 -41.63 11.69
CA THR A 558 41.58 -42.83 10.85
C THR A 558 42.61 -42.63 9.74
N GLY A 559 43.60 -43.52 9.67
CA GLY A 559 44.62 -43.57 8.61
C GLY A 559 44.16 -44.30 7.34
N GLY A 560 45.00 -44.24 6.32
CA GLY A 560 44.77 -44.79 5.00
C GLY A 560 45.33 -46.21 4.84
N ALA A 561 45.73 -46.52 3.61
CA ALA A 561 46.30 -47.83 3.24
C ALA A 561 47.85 -47.84 3.26
N PHE A 562 48.46 -46.84 3.88
CA PHE A 562 49.89 -46.60 3.86
C PHE A 562 50.46 -46.57 5.27
N ASN A 563 51.78 -46.49 5.39
CA ASN A 563 52.44 -46.48 6.70
C ASN A 563 52.29 -45.11 7.36
N ASP A 564 51.18 -44.90 8.04
CA ASP A 564 50.78 -43.59 8.54
C ASP A 564 51.36 -43.29 9.93
N ILE A 565 51.33 -42.01 10.32
CA ILE A 565 51.73 -41.55 11.66
C ILE A 565 50.53 -40.84 12.28
N LEU A 566 49.90 -41.43 13.28
CA LEU A 566 48.66 -40.91 13.88
C LEU A 566 48.82 -40.77 15.39
N TYR A 567 48.91 -39.54 15.88
CA TYR A 567 49.09 -39.26 17.30
C TYR A 567 47.87 -38.51 17.86
N GLY A 568 47.28 -39.07 18.91
CA GLY A 568 46.22 -38.42 19.69
C GLY A 568 46.77 -37.44 20.73
N ASN A 569 45.84 -36.83 21.47
CA ASN A 569 46.10 -35.85 22.53
C ASN A 569 45.85 -36.45 23.93
N SER A 570 45.54 -35.67 24.96
CA SER A 570 45.29 -36.17 26.31
C SER A 570 43.83 -36.58 26.60
N VAL A 571 42.91 -36.44 25.63
CA VAL A 571 41.53 -36.92 25.76
C VAL A 571 41.38 -38.37 25.29
N ASP A 572 40.20 -38.96 25.48
CA ASP A 572 39.90 -40.32 25.04
C ASP A 572 39.84 -40.34 23.50
N ASN A 573 40.88 -40.85 22.84
CA ASN A 573 40.94 -40.96 21.38
C ASN A 573 40.65 -42.39 20.89
N PHE A 574 39.87 -42.52 19.82
CA PHE A 574 39.84 -43.70 18.97
C PHE A 574 40.72 -43.47 17.75
N ILE A 575 41.83 -44.21 17.65
CA ILE A 575 42.76 -44.10 16.51
C ILE A 575 42.85 -45.42 15.78
N SER A 576 42.50 -45.41 14.50
CA SER A 576 42.63 -46.55 13.58
C SER A 576 43.73 -46.27 12.56
N GLY A 577 44.80 -47.08 12.55
CA GLY A 577 45.90 -46.94 11.59
C GLY A 577 45.52 -47.27 10.14
N GLY A 578 44.43 -47.98 9.92
CA GLY A 578 44.07 -48.49 8.59
C GLY A 578 44.89 -49.73 8.19
N ASP A 579 45.19 -49.84 6.89
CA ASP A 579 46.09 -50.86 6.34
C ASP A 579 47.52 -50.28 6.32
N GLY A 580 48.53 -51.03 6.77
CA GLY A 580 49.89 -50.50 6.72
C GLY A 580 50.78 -50.97 7.86
N HIS A 581 51.96 -50.36 7.94
CA HIS A 581 52.84 -50.42 9.11
C HIS A 581 52.86 -49.06 9.80
N ASP A 582 51.85 -48.83 10.64
CA ASP A 582 51.52 -47.49 11.16
C ASP A 582 52.23 -47.21 12.49
N ASP A 583 52.61 -45.95 12.72
CA ASP A 583 53.03 -45.44 14.03
C ASP A 583 51.84 -44.75 14.70
N VAL A 584 51.08 -45.53 15.47
CA VAL A 584 49.92 -45.03 16.21
C VAL A 584 50.30 -44.77 17.66
N ARG A 585 49.99 -43.57 18.15
CA ARG A 585 50.12 -43.20 19.58
C ARG A 585 48.81 -42.63 20.07
N GLY A 586 48.13 -43.39 20.92
CA GLY A 586 46.94 -42.90 21.62
C GLY A 586 47.26 -41.93 22.75
N GLY A 587 46.23 -41.20 23.14
CA GLY A 587 46.15 -40.42 24.37
C GLY A 587 46.05 -41.23 25.66
N ALA A 588 45.73 -40.53 26.75
CA ALA A 588 45.80 -40.99 28.15
C ALA A 588 44.99 -42.26 28.48
#